data_AF-A0A0R1KCH6-F1
#
_entry.id   AF-A0A0R1KCH6-F1
#
_cell.length_a   1.000
_cell.length_b   1.000
_cell.length_c   1.000
_cell.angle_alpha   90.00
_cell.angle_beta   90.00
_cell.angle_gamma   90.00
#
_symmetry.space_group_name_H-M   'P 1'
#
loop_
_entity.id
_entity.type
_entity.pdbx_description
1 polymer ?
#
loop_
_entity_poly.entity_id
_entity_poly.type
_entity_poly.pdbx_seq_one_letter_code
_entity_poly.pdbx_strand_id
1 'polypeptide(L)'
;MYLEKIMKDKKDLRGSKDYMVIGAAVVGIITAVIFFVMLSRGVVNAVVTSKISSQYQDKELEVLKTDLDYHSLNAIGKLIDVSDGYVVTADNVKKYNELEQYVNARKQRSAEINSLYDGKNDYRNDVNDDKINELDKKLLKEKNQDVYQKLRNKLDTIQIWYEQTRDADKYISKVWDAFNEDNASLSFKKVSMSSTYYKLIKNKSVKKQWTEAVNKMRDYYASHQGESTQVEAAKQELEELRNSPLTEKYTPAQVDIVSSLDFSSDAEDALTAAGLTGKYVLYYDSSSNNLALMTKAGGKYVAQDGYISVSNSQVSKGKYTIKRLVSAGSSDAIITDNSSSNFGQYVSGATTDSLSDLNVTDADNTTADFNSATPVFWFKNNSALTNSIYFSSGSTIGFIYSGGSSYNNGMQVSSSDLSNLKSEVSTGITFYVN
;
A
#
# COMPACT_ATOMS: atom_id res chain seq x y z
N MET A 1 -17.31 60.38 -94.30
CA MET A 1 -17.21 58.93 -94.63
C MET A 1 -16.20 58.33 -93.64
N TYR A 2 -16.69 57.87 -92.47
CA TYR A 2 -16.54 56.50 -91.91
C TYR A 2 -15.08 55.99 -91.79
N LEU A 3 -14.45 55.88 -90.61
CA LEU A 3 -14.58 54.91 -89.47
C LEU A 3 -13.52 53.77 -89.50
N GLU A 4 -12.94 53.52 -88.31
CA GLU A 4 -12.05 52.43 -87.83
C GLU A 4 -12.10 51.05 -88.52
N LYS A 5 -10.97 50.29 -88.49
CA LYS A 5 -10.82 49.08 -87.63
C LYS A 5 -9.43 48.42 -87.63
N ILE A 6 -9.08 47.92 -86.45
CA ILE A 6 -7.95 47.08 -86.00
C ILE A 6 -8.07 45.62 -86.46
N MET A 7 -6.94 44.95 -86.76
CA MET A 7 -6.57 43.55 -86.36
C MET A 7 -5.19 43.20 -86.98
N LYS A 8 -4.09 43.02 -86.21
CA LYS A 8 -3.60 41.85 -85.44
C LYS A 8 -3.28 40.59 -86.26
N ASP A 9 -1.98 40.25 -86.33
CA ASP A 9 -1.31 38.92 -86.35
C ASP A 9 0.01 39.06 -87.13
N LYS A 10 1.14 38.40 -86.86
CA LYS A 10 1.67 37.44 -85.88
C LYS A 10 3.15 37.27 -86.29
N LYS A 11 4.12 37.36 -85.38
CA LYS A 11 5.36 36.56 -85.50
C LYS A 11 6.11 36.45 -84.17
N ASP A 12 6.11 35.21 -83.70
CA ASP A 12 7.08 34.46 -82.90
C ASP A 12 8.09 35.19 -82.00
N LEU A 13 7.88 35.01 -80.69
CA LEU A 13 8.95 34.83 -79.70
C LEU A 13 8.78 33.43 -79.07
N ARG A 14 9.28 32.41 -79.78
CA ARG A 14 9.55 31.08 -79.24
C ARG A 14 11.00 31.05 -78.76
N GLY A 15 11.19 31.15 -77.46
CA GLY A 15 12.49 30.95 -76.80
C GLY A 15 12.36 31.21 -75.29
N SER A 16 12.65 30.18 -74.49
CA SER A 16 12.70 30.19 -73.01
C SER A 16 11.37 30.14 -72.24
N LYS A 17 10.57 29.08 -72.45
CA LYS A 17 9.52 28.67 -71.48
C LYS A 17 9.71 27.27 -70.91
N ASP A 18 10.57 26.43 -71.48
CA ASP A 18 10.69 25.03 -71.05
C ASP A 18 11.59 24.83 -69.81
N TYR A 19 12.60 25.67 -69.59
CA TYR A 19 13.43 25.58 -68.36
C TYR A 19 12.72 26.08 -67.10
N MET A 20 11.74 26.99 -67.24
CA MET A 20 11.00 27.56 -66.11
C MET A 20 9.87 26.63 -65.65
N VAL A 21 9.25 25.88 -66.57
CA VAL A 21 8.19 24.89 -66.26
C VAL A 21 8.78 23.58 -65.73
N ILE A 22 9.94 23.14 -66.23
CA ILE A 22 10.65 21.97 -65.68
C ILE A 22 11.24 22.29 -64.29
N GLY A 23 11.78 23.49 -64.08
CA GLY A 23 12.26 23.95 -62.77
C GLY A 23 11.16 24.05 -61.71
N ALA A 24 9.99 24.57 -62.08
CA ALA A 24 8.83 24.65 -61.17
C ALA A 24 8.21 23.28 -60.85
N ALA A 25 8.21 22.34 -61.80
CA ALA A 25 7.76 20.97 -61.57
C ALA A 25 8.73 20.19 -60.65
N VAL A 26 10.05 20.37 -60.81
CA VAL A 26 11.06 19.75 -59.94
C VAL A 26 11.00 20.35 -58.53
N VAL A 27 10.85 21.67 -58.38
CA VAL A 27 10.65 22.31 -57.07
C VAL A 27 9.32 21.88 -56.45
N GLY A 28 8.24 21.75 -57.23
CA GLY A 28 6.96 21.24 -56.76
C GLY A 28 7.00 19.78 -56.30
N ILE A 29 7.73 18.91 -57.02
CA ILE A 29 7.95 17.50 -56.64
C ILE A 29 8.86 17.42 -55.40
N ILE A 30 9.94 18.20 -55.33
CA ILE A 30 10.80 18.26 -54.14
C ILE A 30 10.02 18.79 -52.94
N THR A 31 9.22 19.84 -53.12
CA THR A 31 8.39 20.41 -52.03
C THR A 31 7.29 19.43 -51.61
N ALA A 32 6.67 18.70 -52.54
CA ALA A 32 5.68 17.67 -52.25
C ALA A 32 6.28 16.43 -51.60
N VAL A 33 7.49 16.00 -52.00
CA VAL A 33 8.24 14.92 -51.34
C VAL A 33 8.69 15.38 -49.96
N ILE A 34 9.14 16.63 -49.79
CA ILE A 34 9.43 17.22 -48.48
C ILE A 34 8.16 17.30 -47.63
N PHE A 35 7.02 17.70 -48.19
CA PHE A 35 5.73 17.74 -47.48
C PHE A 35 5.23 16.34 -47.14
N PHE A 36 5.43 15.35 -48.01
CA PHE A 36 5.03 13.95 -47.77
C PHE A 36 5.96 13.28 -46.78
N VAL A 37 7.26 13.58 -46.81
CA VAL A 37 8.26 13.17 -45.81
C VAL A 37 8.04 13.90 -44.49
N MET A 38 7.65 15.18 -44.48
CA MET A 38 7.33 15.95 -43.27
C MET A 38 5.97 15.54 -42.67
N LEU A 39 4.95 15.27 -43.49
CA LEU A 39 3.66 14.75 -43.03
C LEU A 39 3.77 13.30 -42.58
N SER A 40 4.51 12.44 -43.30
CA SER A 40 4.77 11.07 -42.85
C SER A 40 5.66 11.03 -41.61
N ARG A 41 6.74 11.83 -41.53
CA ARG A 41 7.52 11.99 -40.29
C ARG A 41 6.67 12.56 -39.17
N GLY A 42 5.83 13.57 -39.42
CA GLY A 42 4.98 14.18 -38.40
C GLY A 42 3.94 13.21 -37.84
N VAL A 43 3.22 12.51 -38.72
CA VAL A 43 2.22 11.49 -38.35
C VAL A 43 2.89 10.30 -37.68
N VAL A 44 4.01 9.78 -38.22
CA VAL A 44 4.74 8.66 -37.62
C VAL A 44 5.31 9.05 -36.26
N ASN A 45 5.89 10.24 -36.10
CA ASN A 45 6.38 10.70 -34.80
C ASN A 45 5.24 10.94 -33.81
N ALA A 46 4.11 11.49 -34.24
CA ALA A 46 2.94 11.63 -33.37
C ALA A 46 2.40 10.27 -32.91
N VAL A 47 2.31 9.28 -33.81
CA VAL A 47 1.90 7.91 -33.48
C VAL A 47 2.90 7.22 -32.55
N VAL A 48 4.20 7.35 -32.80
CA VAL A 48 5.26 6.81 -31.92
C VAL A 48 5.21 7.48 -30.55
N THR A 49 5.15 8.81 -30.48
CA THR A 49 5.02 9.53 -29.21
C THR A 49 3.75 9.14 -28.46
N SER A 50 2.62 8.98 -29.17
CA SER A 50 1.35 8.54 -28.57
C SER A 50 1.45 7.12 -28.02
N LYS A 51 2.06 6.18 -28.75
CA LYS A 51 2.21 4.79 -28.32
C LYS A 51 3.23 4.61 -27.20
N ILE A 52 4.31 5.43 -27.18
CA ILE A 52 5.23 5.53 -26.04
C ILE A 52 4.47 6.08 -24.83
N SER A 53 3.75 7.19 -25.00
CA SER A 53 2.99 7.83 -23.91
C SER A 53 1.90 6.90 -23.36
N SER A 54 1.27 6.08 -24.20
CA SER A 54 0.21 5.16 -23.76
C SER A 54 0.72 4.00 -22.90
N GLN A 55 2.03 3.77 -22.83
CA GLN A 55 2.64 2.79 -21.90
C GLN A 55 2.76 3.32 -20.48
N TYR A 56 2.68 4.64 -20.30
CA TYR A 56 2.73 5.29 -19.01
C TYR A 56 1.32 5.37 -18.42
N GLN A 57 1.24 5.09 -17.12
CA GLN A 57 0.10 5.45 -16.27
C GLN A 57 0.22 6.92 -15.87
N ASP A 58 1.44 7.35 -15.52
CA ASP A 58 1.80 8.75 -15.31
C ASP A 58 3.06 9.06 -16.13
N LYS A 59 2.96 10.03 -17.04
CA LYS A 59 4.05 10.42 -17.92
C LYS A 59 5.02 11.40 -17.27
N GLU A 60 4.56 12.24 -16.35
CA GLU A 60 5.40 13.22 -15.66
C GLU A 60 6.29 12.54 -14.62
N LEU A 61 5.79 11.50 -13.96
CA LEU A 61 6.54 10.68 -13.01
C LEU A 61 7.24 9.48 -13.66
N GLU A 62 7.04 9.27 -14.97
CA GLU A 62 7.51 8.13 -15.75
C GLU A 62 7.09 6.77 -15.16
N VAL A 63 5.87 6.69 -14.64
CA VAL A 63 5.28 5.46 -14.10
C VAL A 63 4.68 4.65 -15.25
N LEU A 64 5.24 3.47 -15.52
CA LEU A 64 4.67 2.54 -16.50
C LEU A 64 3.41 1.87 -15.98
N LYS A 65 2.48 1.55 -16.88
CA LYS A 65 1.32 0.70 -16.57
C LYS A 65 1.76 -0.68 -16.07
N THR A 66 0.88 -1.31 -15.30
CA THR A 66 1.04 -2.68 -14.82
C THR A 66 1.10 -3.65 -16.01
N ASP A 67 0.12 -3.53 -16.91
CA ASP A 67 0.06 -4.26 -18.17
C ASP A 67 0.54 -3.38 -19.33
N LEU A 68 1.70 -3.75 -19.88
CA LEU A 68 2.31 -3.07 -21.01
C LEU A 68 1.86 -3.71 -22.33
N ASP A 69 1.63 -2.87 -23.34
CA ASP A 69 1.38 -3.34 -24.69
C ASP A 69 2.73 -3.67 -25.38
N TYR A 70 3.22 -4.88 -25.13
CA TYR A 70 4.45 -5.39 -25.73
C TYR A 70 4.38 -5.49 -27.26
N HIS A 71 3.19 -5.62 -27.84
CA HIS A 71 3.03 -5.63 -29.30
C HIS A 71 3.32 -4.25 -29.87
N SER A 72 2.75 -3.20 -29.26
CA SER A 72 3.05 -1.81 -29.63
C SER A 72 4.51 -1.44 -29.38
N LEU A 73 5.12 -1.87 -28.27
CA LEU A 73 6.55 -1.64 -28.00
C LEU A 73 7.43 -2.27 -29.08
N ASN A 74 7.21 -3.55 -29.40
CA ASN A 74 7.98 -4.27 -30.42
C ASN A 74 7.80 -3.66 -31.82
N ALA A 75 6.59 -3.19 -32.15
CA ALA A 75 6.34 -2.50 -33.41
C ALA A 75 7.12 -1.18 -33.53
N ILE A 76 7.24 -0.41 -32.44
CA ILE A 76 8.04 0.83 -32.40
C ILE A 76 9.53 0.52 -32.51
N GLY A 77 10.03 -0.48 -31.77
CA GLY A 77 11.43 -0.92 -31.86
C GLY A 77 11.82 -1.31 -33.28
N LYS A 78 11.02 -2.16 -33.93
CA LYS A 78 11.24 -2.54 -35.34
C LYS A 78 11.19 -1.35 -36.30
N LEU A 79 10.29 -0.38 -36.05
CA LEU A 79 10.21 0.83 -36.87
C LEU A 79 11.47 1.70 -36.71
N ILE A 80 11.99 1.84 -35.49
CA ILE A 80 13.24 2.54 -35.21
C ILE A 80 14.41 1.84 -35.91
N ASP A 81 14.52 0.51 -35.76
CA ASP A 81 15.58 -0.30 -36.36
C ASP A 81 15.58 -0.23 -37.89
N VAL A 82 14.40 -0.38 -38.52
CA VAL A 82 14.27 -0.38 -40.00
C VAL A 82 14.43 1.02 -40.59
N SER A 83 14.11 2.07 -39.82
CA SER A 83 14.19 3.45 -40.31
C SER A 83 15.55 4.12 -40.11
N ASP A 84 16.49 3.46 -39.41
CA ASP A 84 17.85 3.97 -39.11
C ASP A 84 17.84 5.43 -38.59
N GLY A 85 16.82 5.78 -37.80
CA GLY A 85 16.63 7.14 -37.26
C GLY A 85 16.19 8.21 -38.28
N TYR A 86 15.96 7.87 -39.56
CA TYR A 86 15.53 8.83 -40.57
C TYR A 86 14.02 9.09 -40.55
N VAL A 87 13.19 8.22 -40.00
CA VAL A 87 11.72 8.42 -39.96
C VAL A 87 11.25 8.83 -38.56
N VAL A 88 11.90 8.29 -37.52
CA VAL A 88 11.63 8.60 -36.12
C VAL A 88 12.65 9.65 -35.63
N THR A 89 12.17 10.72 -35.00
CA THR A 89 13.03 11.76 -34.42
C THR A 89 13.96 11.19 -33.35
N ALA A 90 15.15 11.76 -33.22
CA ALA A 90 16.14 11.36 -32.20
C ALA A 90 15.56 11.40 -30.78
N ASP A 91 14.70 12.38 -30.48
CA ASP A 91 14.01 12.48 -29.18
C ASP A 91 13.08 11.29 -28.91
N ASN A 92 12.34 10.83 -29.93
CA ASN A 92 11.47 9.66 -29.80
C ASN A 92 12.28 8.36 -29.70
N VAL A 93 13.41 8.25 -30.41
CA VAL A 93 14.35 7.13 -30.26
C VAL A 93 14.92 7.08 -28.84
N LYS A 94 15.36 8.22 -28.30
CA LYS A 94 15.85 8.32 -26.92
C LYS A 94 14.79 7.90 -25.90
N LYS A 95 13.57 8.46 -26.01
CA LYS A 95 12.44 8.10 -25.13
C LYS A 95 12.05 6.62 -25.21
N TYR A 96 12.14 6.03 -26.41
CA TYR A 96 11.92 4.61 -26.58
C TYR A 96 13.01 3.76 -25.90
N ASN A 97 14.29 4.14 -26.04
CA ASN A 97 15.39 3.43 -25.40
C ASN A 97 15.31 3.50 -23.87
N GLU A 98 14.95 4.66 -23.31
CA GLU A 98 14.72 4.83 -21.87
C GLU A 98 13.56 3.94 -21.38
N LEU A 99 12.44 3.92 -22.13
CA LEU A 99 11.30 3.04 -21.87
C LEU A 99 11.71 1.56 -21.91
N GLU A 100 12.45 1.14 -22.94
CA GLU A 100 12.91 -0.23 -23.10
C GLU A 100 13.86 -0.66 -21.97
N GLN A 101 14.79 0.20 -21.57
CA GLN A 101 15.66 -0.04 -20.41
C GLN A 101 14.84 -0.28 -19.14
N TYR A 102 13.82 0.55 -18.90
CA TYR A 102 12.97 0.41 -17.74
C TYR A 102 12.16 -0.89 -17.76
N VAL A 103 11.60 -1.25 -18.92
CA VAL A 103 10.89 -2.52 -19.14
C VAL A 103 11.80 -3.73 -18.89
N ASN A 104 13.03 -3.68 -19.39
CA ASN A 104 14.01 -4.76 -19.20
C ASN A 104 14.44 -4.86 -17.73
N ALA A 105 14.65 -3.73 -17.05
CA ALA A 105 14.94 -3.72 -15.61
C ALA A 105 13.80 -4.35 -14.80
N ARG A 106 12.53 -4.05 -15.11
CA ARG A 106 11.36 -4.69 -14.47
C ARG A 106 11.35 -6.20 -14.69
N LYS A 107 11.56 -6.67 -15.92
CA LYS A 107 11.64 -8.10 -16.25
C LYS A 107 12.76 -8.79 -15.48
N GLN A 108 13.93 -8.16 -15.43
CA GLN A 108 15.08 -8.68 -14.70
C GLN A 108 14.78 -8.79 -13.20
N ARG A 109 14.27 -7.74 -12.55
CA ARG A 109 13.85 -7.79 -11.14
C ARG A 109 12.87 -8.93 -10.87
N SER A 110 11.85 -9.07 -11.71
CA SER A 110 10.88 -10.15 -11.56
C SER A 110 11.52 -11.53 -11.72
N ALA A 111 12.45 -11.69 -12.68
CA ALA A 111 13.15 -12.95 -12.90
C ALA A 111 14.07 -13.30 -11.73
N GLU A 112 14.83 -12.33 -11.23
CA GLU A 112 15.74 -12.51 -10.10
C GLU A 112 14.97 -12.92 -8.83
N ILE A 113 13.84 -12.27 -8.51
CA ILE A 113 13.00 -12.65 -7.36
C ILE A 113 12.38 -14.03 -7.55
N ASN A 114 11.81 -14.32 -8.73
CA ASN A 114 11.24 -15.64 -9.01
C ASN A 114 12.31 -16.74 -8.95
N SER A 115 13.57 -16.42 -9.26
CA SER A 115 14.67 -17.37 -9.21
C SER A 115 15.05 -17.82 -7.80
N LEU A 116 14.60 -17.13 -6.75
CA LEU A 116 14.81 -17.53 -5.35
C LEU A 116 13.95 -18.75 -4.96
N TYR A 117 12.86 -18.99 -5.68
CA TYR A 117 11.95 -20.10 -5.43
C TYR A 117 12.49 -21.41 -6.03
N ASP A 118 12.23 -22.52 -5.33
CA ASP A 118 12.46 -23.89 -5.80
C ASP A 118 11.13 -24.67 -5.85
N GLY A 119 10.15 -24.08 -6.54
CA GLY A 119 8.77 -24.56 -6.59
C GLY A 119 7.81 -23.63 -5.84
N LYS A 120 6.58 -24.10 -5.60
CA LYS A 120 5.51 -23.27 -5.05
C LYS A 120 5.71 -22.92 -3.56
N ASN A 121 6.32 -23.83 -2.80
CA ASN A 121 6.36 -23.78 -1.34
C ASN A 121 7.78 -23.85 -0.78
N ASP A 122 8.79 -23.74 -1.64
CA ASP A 122 10.20 -23.93 -1.25
C ASP A 122 11.07 -22.82 -1.85
N TYR A 123 12.21 -22.55 -1.20
CA TYR A 123 13.24 -21.63 -1.69
C TYR A 123 14.57 -22.34 -1.89
N ARG A 124 15.42 -21.76 -2.76
CA ARG A 124 16.71 -22.34 -3.14
C ARG A 124 17.78 -22.22 -2.05
N ASN A 125 18.77 -23.10 -2.10
CA ASN A 125 19.85 -23.18 -1.11
C ASN A 125 20.81 -21.99 -1.11
N ASP A 126 20.93 -21.30 -2.24
CA ASP A 126 21.83 -20.15 -2.40
C ASP A 126 21.20 -18.81 -1.99
N VAL A 127 20.03 -18.84 -1.36
CA VAL A 127 19.39 -17.65 -0.78
C VAL A 127 20.08 -17.30 0.54
N ASN A 128 20.46 -16.03 0.69
CA ASN A 128 21.05 -15.45 1.88
C ASN A 128 20.62 -13.98 2.03
N ASP A 129 20.95 -13.38 3.18
CA ASP A 129 20.61 -11.98 3.49
C ASP A 129 21.12 -11.00 2.44
N ASP A 130 22.36 -11.18 1.94
CA ASP A 130 22.94 -10.28 0.94
C ASP A 130 22.12 -10.28 -0.36
N LYS A 131 21.72 -11.46 -0.83
CA LYS A 131 20.95 -11.63 -2.06
C LYS A 131 19.54 -11.05 -1.90
N ILE A 132 18.90 -11.24 -0.75
CA ILE A 132 17.59 -10.67 -0.44
C ILE A 132 17.69 -9.13 -0.41
N ASN A 133 18.67 -8.58 0.32
CA ASN A 133 18.89 -7.14 0.47
C ASN A 133 19.26 -6.46 -0.85
N GLU A 134 20.06 -7.10 -1.70
CA GLU A 134 20.38 -6.57 -3.04
C GLU A 134 19.12 -6.47 -3.90
N LEU A 135 18.28 -7.50 -3.89
CA LEU A 135 17.03 -7.52 -4.65
C LEU A 135 16.04 -6.49 -4.14
N ASP A 136 15.96 -6.30 -2.82
CA ASP A 136 15.12 -5.26 -2.22
C ASP A 136 15.54 -3.86 -2.69
N LYS A 137 16.86 -3.57 -2.64
CA LYS A 137 17.42 -2.30 -3.17
C LYS A 137 17.14 -2.10 -4.65
N LYS A 138 17.23 -3.15 -5.47
CA LYS A 138 16.86 -3.08 -6.90
C LYS A 138 15.37 -2.81 -7.06
N LEU A 139 14.55 -3.42 -6.22
CA LEU A 139 13.09 -3.33 -6.28
C LEU A 139 12.58 -1.91 -5.98
N LEU A 140 13.25 -1.17 -5.08
CA LEU A 140 12.95 0.25 -4.82
C LEU A 140 13.03 1.17 -6.06
N LYS A 141 13.62 0.70 -7.16
CA LYS A 141 13.64 1.42 -8.45
C LYS A 141 12.39 1.18 -9.31
N GLU A 142 11.45 0.35 -8.86
CA GLU A 142 10.16 0.17 -9.53
C GLU A 142 9.16 1.25 -9.08
N LYS A 143 8.86 2.16 -9.99
CA LYS A 143 7.91 3.28 -9.85
C LYS A 143 6.43 2.85 -9.90
N ASN A 144 6.09 1.72 -10.54
CA ASN A 144 4.71 1.22 -10.51
C ASN A 144 4.48 0.39 -9.25
N GLN A 145 3.54 0.83 -8.43
CA GLN A 145 3.35 0.35 -7.07
C GLN A 145 2.70 -1.04 -7.02
N ASP A 146 1.77 -1.34 -7.93
CA ASP A 146 1.19 -2.68 -8.02
C ASP A 146 2.26 -3.73 -8.36
N VAL A 147 3.12 -3.40 -9.33
CA VAL A 147 4.24 -4.26 -9.73
C VAL A 147 5.25 -4.37 -8.59
N TYR A 148 5.60 -3.24 -7.96
CA TYR A 148 6.48 -3.21 -6.79
C TYR A 148 5.95 -4.11 -5.68
N GLN A 149 4.71 -3.91 -5.22
CA GLN A 149 4.11 -4.66 -4.12
C GLN A 149 3.99 -6.15 -4.44
N LYS A 150 3.61 -6.50 -5.67
CA LYS A 150 3.52 -7.90 -6.11
C LYS A 150 4.88 -8.60 -6.06
N LEU A 151 5.95 -7.90 -6.42
CA LEU A 151 7.31 -8.42 -6.34
C LEU A 151 7.86 -8.40 -4.91
N ARG A 152 7.51 -7.38 -4.12
CA ARG A 152 7.89 -7.24 -2.71
C ARG A 152 7.28 -8.35 -1.88
N ASN A 153 5.99 -8.62 -2.02
CA ASN A 153 5.31 -9.73 -1.35
C ASN A 153 5.99 -11.09 -1.63
N LYS A 154 6.49 -11.30 -2.85
CA LYS A 154 7.26 -12.51 -3.18
C LYS A 154 8.62 -12.52 -2.48
N LEU A 155 9.35 -11.42 -2.52
CA LEU A 155 10.64 -11.31 -1.84
C LEU A 155 10.50 -11.48 -0.32
N ASP A 156 9.47 -10.88 0.28
CA ASP A 156 9.16 -10.96 1.71
C ASP A 156 8.76 -12.38 2.11
N THR A 157 8.02 -13.10 1.26
CA THR A 157 7.74 -14.52 1.47
C THR A 157 9.04 -15.33 1.57
N ILE A 158 10.01 -15.06 0.68
CA ILE A 158 11.32 -15.72 0.72
C ILE A 158 12.09 -15.32 1.98
N GLN A 159 12.06 -14.04 2.35
CA GLN A 159 12.72 -13.55 3.56
C GLN A 159 12.16 -14.23 4.82
N ILE A 160 10.83 -14.29 4.97
CA ILE A 160 10.18 -14.98 6.09
C ILE A 160 10.58 -16.45 6.13
N TRP A 161 10.57 -17.15 4.99
CA TRP A 161 10.98 -18.55 4.92
C TRP A 161 12.46 -18.74 5.27
N TYR A 162 13.31 -17.80 4.89
CA TYR A 162 14.74 -17.81 5.21
C TYR A 162 14.98 -17.60 6.72
N GLU A 163 14.37 -16.58 7.32
CA GLU A 163 14.44 -16.28 8.76
C GLU A 163 13.89 -17.46 9.59
N GLN A 164 12.71 -18.00 9.22
CA GLN A 164 12.14 -19.19 9.85
C GLN A 164 13.07 -20.41 9.75
N THR A 165 13.81 -20.55 8.65
CA THR A 165 14.76 -21.64 8.48
C THR A 165 15.99 -21.45 9.38
N ARG A 166 16.50 -20.22 9.52
CA ARG A 166 17.62 -19.91 10.44
C ARG A 166 17.23 -20.15 11.91
N ASP A 167 16.05 -19.72 12.30
CA ASP A 167 15.53 -19.94 13.66
C ASP A 167 15.30 -21.44 13.92
N ALA A 168 14.70 -22.16 12.96
CA ALA A 168 14.51 -23.60 13.04
C ALA A 168 15.84 -24.35 13.14
N ASP A 169 16.84 -23.99 12.32
CA ASP A 169 18.16 -24.61 12.32
C ASP A 169 18.86 -24.46 13.68
N LYS A 170 18.89 -23.24 14.21
CA LYS A 170 19.46 -22.93 15.53
C LYS A 170 18.75 -23.67 16.66
N TYR A 171 17.42 -23.70 16.63
CA TYR A 171 16.63 -24.35 17.67
C TYR A 171 16.78 -25.87 17.63
N ILE A 172 16.61 -26.49 16.46
CA ILE A 172 16.69 -27.94 16.30
C ILE A 172 18.11 -28.42 16.63
N SER A 173 19.15 -27.71 16.19
CA SER A 173 20.54 -28.03 16.57
C SER A 173 20.71 -28.07 18.08
N LYS A 174 20.30 -27.01 18.79
CA LYS A 174 20.43 -26.93 20.25
C LYS A 174 19.70 -28.06 20.97
N VAL A 175 18.50 -28.42 20.52
CA VAL A 175 17.73 -29.52 21.14
C VAL A 175 18.36 -30.88 20.81
N TRP A 176 18.86 -31.05 19.59
CA TRP A 176 19.54 -32.26 19.16
C TRP A 176 20.86 -32.50 19.90
N ASP A 177 21.66 -31.45 20.09
CA ASP A 177 22.90 -31.52 20.85
C ASP A 177 22.63 -31.88 22.31
N ALA A 178 21.65 -31.22 22.95
CA ALA A 178 21.23 -31.54 24.31
C ALA A 178 20.69 -32.98 24.45
N PHE A 179 19.98 -33.48 23.44
CA PHE A 179 19.52 -34.87 23.40
C PHE A 179 20.67 -35.87 23.38
N ASN A 180 21.68 -35.63 22.54
CA ASN A 180 22.84 -36.52 22.45
C ASN A 180 23.74 -36.47 23.69
N GLU A 181 23.77 -35.34 24.41
CA GLU A 181 24.50 -35.19 25.68
C GLU A 181 23.78 -35.87 26.85
N ASP A 182 22.47 -35.68 26.96
CA ASP A 182 21.63 -36.29 27.99
C ASP A 182 20.22 -36.57 27.44
N ASN A 183 19.93 -37.85 27.19
CA ASN A 183 18.63 -38.29 26.70
C ASN A 183 17.46 -37.89 27.63
N ALA A 184 17.70 -37.72 28.94
CA ALA A 184 16.68 -37.31 29.91
C ALA A 184 16.35 -35.79 29.85
N SER A 185 17.14 -35.00 29.12
CA SER A 185 16.95 -33.54 28.96
C SER A 185 15.80 -33.15 28.00
N LEU A 186 15.22 -34.15 27.33
CA LEU A 186 14.23 -33.99 26.27
C LEU A 186 12.81 -33.86 26.84
N SER A 187 12.36 -32.63 27.08
CA SER A 187 10.97 -32.35 27.46
C SER A 187 10.03 -32.40 26.25
N PHE A 188 8.74 -32.74 26.47
CA PHE A 188 7.69 -32.68 25.45
C PHE A 188 7.72 -31.38 24.63
N LYS A 189 7.74 -30.25 25.34
CA LYS A 189 7.78 -28.91 24.77
C LYS A 189 8.89 -28.75 23.74
N LYS A 190 10.09 -29.26 24.06
CA LYS A 190 11.23 -29.18 23.15
C LYS A 190 11.01 -29.99 21.87
N VAL A 191 10.46 -31.20 21.97
CA VAL A 191 10.19 -32.10 20.83
C VAL A 191 9.08 -31.57 19.93
N SER A 192 7.98 -31.11 20.52
CA SER A 192 6.85 -30.51 19.80
C SER A 192 7.28 -29.22 19.07
N MET A 193 8.04 -28.36 19.75
CA MET A 193 8.58 -27.14 19.14
C MET A 193 9.59 -27.45 18.02
N SER A 194 10.48 -28.45 18.18
CA SER A 194 11.38 -28.90 17.11
C SER A 194 10.61 -29.44 15.90
N SER A 195 9.54 -30.21 16.12
CA SER A 195 8.67 -30.74 15.05
C SER A 195 7.91 -29.62 14.33
N THR A 196 7.49 -28.59 15.06
CA THR A 196 6.85 -27.39 14.51
C THR A 196 7.82 -26.60 13.64
N TYR A 197 9.00 -26.26 14.17
CA TYR A 197 10.05 -25.56 13.42
C TYR A 197 10.44 -26.34 12.16
N TYR A 198 10.58 -27.67 12.25
CA TYR A 198 10.85 -28.52 11.09
C TYR A 198 9.79 -28.43 9.98
N LYS A 199 8.50 -28.33 10.33
CA LYS A 199 7.40 -28.15 9.35
C LYS A 199 7.48 -26.79 8.65
N LEU A 200 7.99 -25.76 9.32
CA LEU A 200 8.14 -24.40 8.80
C LEU A 200 9.30 -24.27 7.81
N ILE A 201 10.34 -25.12 7.89
CA ILE A 201 11.47 -25.09 6.95
C ILE A 201 10.98 -25.31 5.51
N LYS A 202 11.23 -24.30 4.67
CA LYS A 202 10.95 -24.28 3.21
C LYS A 202 12.20 -24.45 2.35
N ASN A 203 13.38 -24.58 2.96
CA ASN A 203 14.58 -24.99 2.24
C ASN A 203 14.66 -26.52 2.18
N LYS A 204 14.65 -27.11 0.99
CA LYS A 204 14.66 -28.58 0.85
C LYS A 204 15.93 -29.23 1.42
N SER A 205 17.09 -28.61 1.27
CA SER A 205 18.35 -29.18 1.79
C SER A 205 18.45 -29.13 3.30
N VAL A 206 18.13 -27.98 3.92
CA VAL A 206 18.11 -27.85 5.39
C VAL A 206 17.04 -28.75 5.99
N LYS A 207 15.86 -28.85 5.36
CA LYS A 207 14.82 -29.79 5.79
C LYS A 207 15.30 -31.23 5.73
N LYS A 208 15.99 -31.63 4.66
CA LYS A 208 16.56 -32.98 4.53
C LYS A 208 17.59 -33.25 5.64
N GLN A 209 18.47 -32.30 5.95
CA GLN A 209 19.46 -32.39 7.02
C GLN A 209 18.81 -32.71 8.38
N TRP A 210 17.72 -32.03 8.74
CA TRP A 210 17.07 -32.22 10.05
C TRP A 210 16.11 -33.40 10.14
N THR A 211 15.80 -34.07 9.02
CA THR A 211 14.78 -35.13 8.98
C THR A 211 15.08 -36.28 9.93
N GLU A 212 16.33 -36.75 9.96
CA GLU A 212 16.72 -37.87 10.83
C GLU A 212 16.69 -37.50 12.31
N ALA A 213 17.28 -36.35 12.66
CA ALA A 213 17.36 -35.86 14.04
C ALA A 213 15.96 -35.66 14.66
N VAL A 214 15.05 -34.99 13.93
CA VAL A 214 13.68 -34.72 14.40
C VAL A 214 12.89 -36.02 14.57
N ASN A 215 13.02 -36.97 13.65
CA ASN A 215 12.37 -38.27 13.78
C ASN A 215 12.90 -39.05 15.00
N LYS A 216 14.22 -39.10 15.21
CA LYS A 216 14.81 -39.79 16.39
C LYS A 216 14.31 -39.20 17.71
N MET A 217 14.28 -37.87 17.83
CA MET A 217 13.76 -37.20 19.05
C MET A 217 12.27 -37.50 19.27
N ARG A 218 11.47 -37.50 18.20
CA ARG A 218 10.04 -37.81 18.28
C ARG A 218 9.81 -39.28 18.68
N ASP A 219 10.52 -40.21 18.08
CA ASP A 219 10.35 -41.65 18.31
C ASP A 219 10.86 -42.05 19.71
N TYR A 220 11.95 -41.43 20.18
CA TYR A 220 12.40 -41.56 21.57
C TYR A 220 11.33 -41.08 22.55
N TYR A 221 10.74 -39.90 22.32
CA TYR A 221 9.71 -39.37 23.21
C TYR A 221 8.43 -40.23 23.21
N ALA A 222 7.98 -40.70 22.02
CA ALA A 222 6.79 -41.53 21.88
C ALA A 222 6.92 -42.90 22.56
N SER A 223 8.13 -43.44 22.67
CA SER A 223 8.39 -44.74 23.34
C SER A 223 8.53 -44.64 24.86
N HIS A 224 8.61 -43.42 25.42
CA HIS A 224 8.90 -43.18 26.84
C HIS A 224 7.77 -42.44 27.61
N GLN A 225 6.60 -42.18 26.99
CA GLN A 225 5.44 -41.50 27.59
C GLN A 225 4.11 -42.16 27.18
N GLY A 226 3.15 -42.27 28.13
CA GLY A 226 1.83 -42.89 27.90
C GLY A 226 0.89 -42.06 27.01
N GLU A 227 -0.08 -42.71 26.36
CA GLU A 227 -0.98 -42.10 25.35
C GLU A 227 -1.74 -40.84 25.80
N SER A 228 -2.02 -40.66 27.10
CA SER A 228 -2.79 -39.50 27.57
C SER A 228 -2.02 -38.17 27.47
N THR A 229 -0.68 -38.18 27.42
CA THR A 229 0.12 -36.96 27.32
C THR A 229 0.15 -36.38 25.91
N GLN A 230 -0.28 -37.12 24.87
CA GLN A 230 -0.21 -36.72 23.46
C GLN A 230 -1.36 -35.77 23.01
N VAL A 231 -2.51 -35.78 23.70
CA VAL A 231 -3.69 -34.97 23.35
C VAL A 231 -3.64 -33.57 24.00
N GLU A 232 -3.29 -33.48 25.29
CA GLU A 232 -2.96 -32.20 25.96
C GLU A 232 -1.80 -31.48 25.23
N ALA A 233 -0.85 -32.26 24.75
CA ALA A 233 0.32 -31.88 23.97
C ALA A 233 -0.01 -31.15 22.65
N ALA A 234 -0.90 -31.72 21.84
CA ALA A 234 -1.33 -31.12 20.58
C ALA A 234 -2.09 -29.79 20.80
N LYS A 235 -2.76 -29.64 21.94
CA LYS A 235 -3.42 -28.39 22.33
C LYS A 235 -2.39 -27.31 22.74
N GLN A 236 -1.35 -27.67 23.48
CA GLN A 236 -0.25 -26.74 23.81
C GLN A 236 0.57 -26.34 22.58
N GLU A 237 0.85 -27.27 21.65
CA GLU A 237 1.52 -26.97 20.37
C GLU A 237 0.75 -25.92 19.56
N LEU A 238 -0.58 -26.02 19.52
CA LEU A 238 -1.45 -25.06 18.83
C LEU A 238 -1.47 -23.69 19.52
N GLU A 239 -1.50 -23.66 20.86
CA GLU A 239 -1.51 -22.44 21.67
C GLU A 239 -0.17 -21.70 21.60
N GLU A 240 0.96 -22.43 21.57
CA GLU A 240 2.29 -21.86 21.43
C GLU A 240 2.58 -21.43 19.98
N LEU A 241 2.07 -22.13 18.96
CA LEU A 241 2.09 -21.66 17.56
C LEU A 241 1.35 -20.32 17.38
N ARG A 242 0.25 -20.11 18.12
CA ARG A 242 -0.46 -18.83 18.14
C ARG A 242 0.33 -17.71 18.80
N ASN A 243 1.19 -18.04 19.77
CA ASN A 243 1.83 -17.08 20.66
C ASN A 243 3.34 -16.94 20.48
N SER A 244 4.00 -17.75 19.64
CA SER A 244 5.44 -17.69 19.43
C SER A 244 5.79 -16.43 18.63
N PRO A 245 6.43 -15.42 19.25
CA PRO A 245 6.90 -14.26 18.52
C PRO A 245 8.14 -14.69 17.72
N LEU A 246 8.12 -14.48 16.41
CA LEU A 246 9.34 -14.50 15.59
C LEU A 246 10.37 -13.59 16.27
N THR A 247 11.52 -14.15 16.68
CA THR A 247 12.48 -13.46 17.56
C THR A 247 13.34 -12.42 16.86
N GLU A 248 13.26 -12.31 15.54
CA GLU A 248 13.75 -11.14 14.82
C GLU A 248 12.57 -10.24 14.47
N LYS A 249 12.52 -9.06 15.10
CA LYS A 249 11.59 -7.99 14.73
C LYS A 249 11.89 -7.60 13.29
N TYR A 250 11.20 -8.21 12.34
CA TYR A 250 11.00 -7.62 11.03
C TYR A 250 10.42 -6.23 11.28
N THR A 251 11.25 -5.22 11.09
CA THR A 251 10.79 -3.85 10.89
C THR A 251 10.66 -3.77 9.38
N PRO A 252 9.44 -3.83 8.81
CA PRO A 252 9.27 -3.56 7.39
C PRO A 252 10.03 -2.27 7.11
N ALA A 253 10.84 -2.26 6.05
CA ALA A 253 11.38 -1.00 5.57
C ALA A 253 10.21 -0.02 5.51
N GLN A 254 10.32 1.13 6.20
CA GLN A 254 9.43 2.25 5.96
C GLN A 254 9.70 2.71 4.53
N VAL A 255 9.05 2.03 3.60
CA VAL A 255 8.80 2.57 2.29
C VAL A 255 7.77 3.66 2.55
N ASP A 256 8.10 4.90 2.18
CA ASP A 256 7.07 5.90 1.91
C ASP A 256 6.24 5.33 0.75
N ILE A 257 5.22 4.58 1.14
CA ILE A 257 4.27 3.94 0.24
C ILE A 257 3.50 5.09 -0.41
N VAL A 258 3.80 5.35 -1.68
CA VAL A 258 2.84 5.98 -2.58
C VAL A 258 1.86 4.86 -2.97
N SER A 259 1.09 4.35 -2.01
CA SER A 259 0.00 3.41 -2.29
C SER A 259 -0.96 4.13 -3.23
N SER A 260 -1.41 3.42 -4.26
CA SER A 260 -2.62 3.71 -5.04
C SER A 260 -3.28 5.04 -4.67
N LEU A 261 -2.84 6.11 -5.34
CA LEU A 261 -3.43 7.43 -5.25
C LEU A 261 -4.80 7.39 -5.92
N ASP A 262 -5.83 6.95 -5.19
CA ASP A 262 -7.18 7.47 -5.42
C ASP A 262 -7.16 8.92 -4.94
N PHE A 263 -6.67 9.80 -5.81
CA PHE A 263 -6.92 11.22 -5.70
C PHE A 263 -8.42 11.42 -5.86
N SER A 264 -9.15 11.45 -4.75
CA SER A 264 -10.37 12.25 -4.71
C SER A 264 -9.89 13.71 -4.69
N SER A 265 -9.93 14.38 -5.85
CA SER A 265 -9.72 15.83 -5.95
C SER A 265 -10.51 16.57 -4.88
N ASP A 266 -11.70 16.06 -4.57
CA ASP A 266 -12.67 16.68 -3.68
C ASP A 266 -12.23 16.62 -2.21
N ALA A 267 -11.56 15.54 -1.78
CA ALA A 267 -11.03 15.42 -0.42
C ALA A 267 -9.83 16.35 -0.19
N GLU A 268 -8.92 16.46 -1.17
CA GLU A 268 -7.78 17.38 -1.10
C GLU A 268 -8.25 18.84 -1.07
N ASP A 269 -9.19 19.20 -1.94
CA ASP A 269 -9.77 20.54 -1.99
C ASP A 269 -10.50 20.88 -0.70
N ALA A 270 -11.30 19.96 -0.16
CA ALA A 270 -12.00 20.16 1.11
C ALA A 270 -11.04 20.34 2.30
N LEU A 271 -9.98 19.53 2.39
CA LEU A 271 -8.99 19.61 3.46
C LEU A 271 -8.14 20.89 3.35
N THR A 272 -7.81 21.30 2.14
CA THR A 272 -7.06 22.55 1.87
C THR A 272 -7.91 23.78 2.13
N ALA A 273 -9.17 23.79 1.68
CA ALA A 273 -10.13 24.86 1.96
C ALA A 273 -10.43 24.97 3.47
N ALA A 274 -10.45 23.84 4.18
CA ALA A 274 -10.53 23.81 5.63
C ALA A 274 -9.25 24.32 6.32
N GLY A 275 -8.18 24.63 5.60
CA GLY A 275 -6.93 25.17 6.14
C GLY A 275 -6.18 24.18 7.02
N LEU A 276 -6.30 22.87 6.75
CA LEU A 276 -5.62 21.85 7.53
C LEU A 276 -4.14 21.74 7.12
N THR A 277 -3.27 21.75 8.13
CA THR A 277 -1.81 21.75 7.96
C THR A 277 -1.13 20.53 8.57
N GLY A 278 -1.86 19.74 9.36
CA GLY A 278 -1.33 18.55 10.03
C GLY A 278 -0.87 17.48 9.04
N LYS A 279 0.23 16.78 9.38
CA LYS A 279 0.74 15.68 8.55
C LYS A 279 -0.30 14.55 8.37
N TYR A 280 -1.11 14.30 9.39
CA TYR A 280 -2.15 13.28 9.38
C TYR A 280 -3.51 13.89 9.73
N VAL A 281 -4.55 13.50 9.00
CA VAL A 281 -5.94 13.90 9.24
C VAL A 281 -6.84 12.69 9.02
N LEU A 282 -7.69 12.36 9.98
CA LEU A 282 -8.78 11.42 9.74
C LEU A 282 -9.89 12.17 9.00
N TYR A 283 -10.21 11.78 7.77
CA TYR A 283 -11.18 12.43 6.91
C TYR A 283 -12.42 11.55 6.75
N TYR A 284 -13.60 12.11 6.97
CA TYR A 284 -14.88 11.47 6.68
C TYR A 284 -15.66 12.29 5.67
N ASP A 285 -16.10 11.65 4.60
CA ASP A 285 -17.02 12.22 3.63
C ASP A 285 -18.44 11.72 3.90
N SER A 286 -19.30 12.62 4.39
CA SER A 286 -20.70 12.30 4.69
C SER A 286 -21.54 11.99 3.45
N SER A 287 -21.10 12.41 2.25
CA SER A 287 -21.83 12.17 1.01
C SER A 287 -21.61 10.75 0.47
N SER A 288 -20.38 10.24 0.58
CA SER A 288 -20.01 8.90 0.14
C SER A 288 -19.97 7.86 1.28
N ASN A 289 -20.18 8.30 2.52
CA ASN A 289 -20.07 7.49 3.74
C ASN A 289 -18.73 6.77 3.89
N ASN A 290 -17.65 7.46 3.51
CA ASN A 290 -16.31 6.91 3.51
C ASN A 290 -15.40 7.65 4.49
N LEU A 291 -14.63 6.89 5.28
CA LEU A 291 -13.69 7.36 6.28
C LEU A 291 -12.27 6.91 5.89
N ALA A 292 -11.28 7.79 5.93
CA ALA A 292 -9.89 7.43 5.63
C ALA A 292 -8.90 8.22 6.49
N LEU A 293 -7.81 7.58 6.89
CA LEU A 293 -6.65 8.30 7.42
C LEU A 293 -5.88 8.92 6.26
N MET A 294 -5.89 10.23 6.17
CA MET A 294 -5.21 11.00 5.13
C MET A 294 -3.83 11.43 5.62
N THR A 295 -2.81 11.18 4.82
CA THR A 295 -1.43 11.61 5.04
C THR A 295 -1.05 12.71 4.05
N LYS A 296 -0.43 13.78 4.53
CA LYS A 296 0.09 14.86 3.71
C LYS A 296 1.44 14.48 3.12
N ALA A 297 1.48 14.22 1.81
CA ALA A 297 2.67 13.90 1.04
C ALA A 297 2.78 14.83 -0.18
N GLY A 298 3.95 15.43 -0.41
CA GLY A 298 4.15 16.34 -1.55
C GLY A 298 3.24 17.58 -1.56
N GLY A 299 2.72 18.00 -0.40
CA GLY A 299 1.78 19.12 -0.26
C GLY A 299 0.30 18.75 -0.35
N LYS A 300 -0.01 17.50 -0.71
CA LYS A 300 -1.35 16.98 -0.95
C LYS A 300 -1.75 15.95 0.09
N TYR A 301 -3.05 15.79 0.36
CA TYR A 301 -3.54 14.74 1.26
C TYR A 301 -3.92 13.48 0.50
N VAL A 302 -3.50 12.32 1.01
CA VAL A 302 -3.68 11.01 0.37
C VAL A 302 -4.15 9.99 1.40
N ALA A 303 -5.14 9.16 1.06
CA ALA A 303 -5.58 8.07 1.95
C ALA A 303 -4.45 7.04 2.12
N GLN A 304 -4.08 6.74 3.37
CA GLN A 304 -2.94 5.89 3.70
C GLN A 304 -3.21 4.41 3.34
N ASP A 305 -4.38 3.91 3.75
CA ASP A 305 -4.79 2.50 3.62
C ASP A 305 -6.19 2.38 2.97
N GLY A 306 -6.53 3.33 2.10
CA GLY A 306 -7.82 3.39 1.40
C GLY A 306 -8.96 3.96 2.24
N TYR A 307 -10.21 3.70 1.81
CA TYR A 307 -11.42 4.18 2.47
C TYR A 307 -12.16 3.05 3.19
N ILE A 308 -12.56 3.32 4.43
CA ILE A 308 -13.43 2.49 5.27
C ILE A 308 -14.87 2.94 5.06
N SER A 309 -15.77 1.98 4.83
CA SER A 309 -17.20 2.26 4.77
C SER A 309 -17.78 2.49 6.17
N VAL A 310 -18.46 3.61 6.35
CA VAL A 310 -19.20 3.97 7.56
C VAL A 310 -20.63 3.47 7.40
N SER A 311 -21.08 2.57 8.27
CA SER A 311 -22.42 1.99 8.18
C SER A 311 -23.52 2.95 8.65
N ASN A 312 -23.17 3.86 9.58
CA ASN A 312 -24.06 4.89 10.09
C ASN A 312 -23.23 6.01 10.75
N SER A 313 -23.65 7.26 10.58
CA SER A 313 -23.01 8.41 11.22
C SER A 313 -24.06 9.43 11.65
N GLN A 314 -23.97 9.86 12.91
CA GLN A 314 -24.67 11.03 13.43
C GLN A 314 -23.71 12.18 13.74
N VAL A 315 -22.49 12.13 13.20
CA VAL A 315 -21.45 13.13 13.44
C VAL A 315 -21.67 14.32 12.53
N SER A 316 -21.76 15.52 13.11
CA SER A 316 -21.96 16.75 12.36
C SER A 316 -20.68 17.19 11.63
N LYS A 317 -20.83 17.90 10.51
CA LYS A 317 -19.72 18.51 9.77
C LYS A 317 -18.89 19.43 10.66
N GLY A 318 -17.57 19.34 10.55
CA GLY A 318 -16.67 20.15 11.36
C GLY A 318 -15.32 19.49 11.67
N LYS A 319 -14.59 20.13 12.58
CA LYS A 319 -13.27 19.68 13.05
C LYS A 319 -13.35 19.19 14.49
N TYR A 320 -12.85 17.99 14.70
CA TYR A 320 -12.72 17.35 15.98
C TYR A 320 -11.25 16.95 16.20
N THR A 321 -10.89 16.66 17.44
CA THR A 321 -9.59 16.07 17.78
C THR A 321 -9.79 14.67 18.28
N ILE A 322 -9.02 13.71 17.77
CA ILE A 322 -8.95 12.37 18.37
C ILE A 322 -8.31 12.50 19.74
N LYS A 323 -9.08 12.28 20.80
CA LYS A 323 -8.61 12.43 22.19
C LYS A 323 -8.02 11.14 22.72
N ARG A 324 -8.61 9.98 22.39
CA ARG A 324 -8.17 8.69 22.92
C ARG A 324 -8.58 7.50 22.04
N LEU A 325 -7.71 6.51 21.99
CA LEU A 325 -8.05 5.16 21.55
C LEU A 325 -8.54 4.37 22.79
N VAL A 326 -9.83 4.09 22.87
CA VAL A 326 -10.47 3.58 24.07
C VAL A 326 -10.39 2.05 24.12
N SER A 327 -9.95 1.54 25.26
CA SER A 327 -10.07 0.14 25.70
C SER A 327 -10.49 0.18 27.17
N ALA A 328 -11.77 0.48 27.39
CA ALA A 328 -12.29 0.91 28.68
C ALA A 328 -12.48 -0.24 29.67
N GLY A 329 -12.04 -0.03 30.90
CA GLY A 329 -12.44 -0.84 32.06
C GLY A 329 -13.85 -0.49 32.56
N SER A 330 -14.34 -1.27 33.53
CA SER A 330 -15.67 -1.07 34.14
C SER A 330 -15.79 0.21 34.99
N SER A 331 -14.67 0.81 35.39
CA SER A 331 -14.60 2.06 36.14
C SER A 331 -14.08 3.23 35.30
N ASP A 332 -13.95 3.08 33.99
CA ASP A 332 -13.51 4.18 33.14
C ASP A 332 -14.67 5.12 32.81
N ALA A 333 -14.36 6.42 32.73
CA ALA A 333 -15.36 7.46 32.55
C ALA A 333 -14.84 8.66 31.75
N ILE A 334 -15.75 9.50 31.25
CA ILE A 334 -15.44 10.82 30.66
C ILE A 334 -16.23 11.89 31.40
N ILE A 335 -15.58 12.99 31.75
CA ILE A 335 -16.25 14.16 32.32
C ILE A 335 -17.04 14.86 31.21
N THR A 336 -18.34 15.02 31.42
CA THR A 336 -19.28 15.54 30.42
C THR A 336 -19.98 16.82 30.88
N ASP A 337 -19.71 17.27 32.11
CA ASP A 337 -20.10 18.61 32.56
C ASP A 337 -19.41 19.70 31.73
N ASN A 338 -20.20 20.37 30.89
CA ASN A 338 -19.74 21.42 29.97
C ASN A 338 -19.33 22.72 30.67
N SER A 339 -19.69 22.88 31.95
CA SER A 339 -19.29 24.02 32.78
C SER A 339 -17.95 23.79 33.48
N SER A 340 -17.47 22.55 33.50
CA SER A 340 -16.18 22.16 34.06
C SER A 340 -15.04 22.45 33.09
N SER A 341 -13.91 22.94 33.63
CA SER A 341 -12.64 23.04 32.87
C SER A 341 -12.12 21.67 32.42
N ASN A 342 -12.61 20.59 33.03
CA ASN A 342 -12.23 19.22 32.74
C ASN A 342 -13.18 18.53 31.73
N PHE A 343 -14.08 19.29 31.07
CA PHE A 343 -14.97 18.75 30.05
C PHE A 343 -14.22 17.92 28.99
N GLY A 344 -14.72 16.73 28.69
CA GLY A 344 -14.15 15.79 27.74
C GLY A 344 -12.89 15.08 28.25
N GLN A 345 -12.49 15.24 29.51
CA GLN A 345 -11.37 14.51 30.09
C GLN A 345 -11.75 13.05 30.33
N TYR A 346 -10.92 12.13 29.82
CA TYR A 346 -11.02 10.71 30.11
C TYR A 346 -10.35 10.39 31.45
N VAL A 347 -11.04 9.67 32.32
CA VAL A 347 -10.55 9.23 33.63
C VAL A 347 -10.54 7.71 33.66
N SER A 348 -9.34 7.11 33.69
CA SER A 348 -9.17 5.66 33.82
C SER A 348 -9.29 5.24 35.29
N GLY A 349 -10.04 4.18 35.59
CA GLY A 349 -10.18 3.68 36.95
C GLY A 349 -10.83 4.68 37.90
N ALA A 350 -11.82 5.43 37.42
CA ALA A 350 -12.46 6.50 38.17
C ALA A 350 -13.11 5.97 39.45
N THR A 351 -12.76 6.61 40.57
CA THR A 351 -13.37 6.48 41.89
C THR A 351 -14.05 7.80 42.27
N THR A 352 -14.92 7.77 43.29
CA THR A 352 -15.54 8.97 43.85
C THR A 352 -14.50 10.02 44.22
N ASP A 353 -13.39 9.62 44.85
CA ASP A 353 -12.31 10.53 45.24
C ASP A 353 -11.61 11.14 44.02
N SER A 354 -11.27 10.34 43.01
CA SER A 354 -10.61 10.83 41.79
C SER A 354 -11.45 11.82 40.97
N LEU A 355 -12.78 11.69 41.05
CA LEU A 355 -13.72 12.58 40.40
C LEU A 355 -13.95 13.84 41.24
N SER A 356 -14.01 13.71 42.57
CA SER A 356 -14.08 14.85 43.49
C SER A 356 -12.86 15.76 43.36
N ASP A 357 -11.65 15.20 43.17
CA ASP A 357 -10.43 15.97 42.90
C ASP A 357 -10.50 16.78 41.59
N LEU A 358 -11.36 16.37 40.66
CA LEU A 358 -11.65 17.05 39.40
C LEU A 358 -12.89 17.96 39.49
N ASN A 359 -13.35 18.25 40.71
CA ASN A 359 -14.56 19.01 41.04
C ASN A 359 -15.86 18.40 40.48
N VAL A 360 -15.88 17.09 40.28
CA VAL A 360 -17.07 16.35 39.88
C VAL A 360 -17.74 15.77 41.13
N THR A 361 -18.93 16.27 41.44
CA THR A 361 -19.77 15.80 42.55
C THR A 361 -20.98 15.03 41.99
N ASP A 362 -21.53 14.08 42.73
CA ASP A 362 -22.69 13.27 42.31
C ASP A 362 -22.52 12.62 40.92
N ALA A 363 -21.40 11.94 40.71
CA ALA A 363 -21.01 11.33 39.44
C ALA A 363 -21.87 10.13 38.99
N ASP A 364 -23.11 10.03 39.43
CA ASP A 364 -24.04 9.00 38.96
C ASP A 364 -24.67 9.42 37.64
N ASN A 365 -24.59 8.54 36.66
CA ASN A 365 -25.27 8.73 35.40
C ASN A 365 -25.72 7.39 34.82
N THR A 366 -26.99 7.34 34.43
CA THR A 366 -27.67 6.16 33.90
C THR A 366 -28.12 6.33 32.44
N THR A 367 -27.86 7.48 31.81
CA THR A 367 -28.20 7.68 30.40
C THR A 367 -27.21 6.97 29.47
N ALA A 368 -27.75 6.44 28.37
CA ALA A 368 -26.96 5.90 27.26
C ALA A 368 -26.43 7.00 26.32
N ASP A 369 -27.01 8.20 26.35
CA ASP A 369 -26.52 9.34 25.56
C ASP A 369 -25.38 10.05 26.29
N PHE A 370 -24.17 9.93 25.73
CA PHE A 370 -22.96 10.50 26.31
C PHE A 370 -22.86 12.02 26.21
N ASN A 371 -23.60 12.69 25.30
CA ASN A 371 -23.63 14.17 25.28
C ASN A 371 -24.65 14.72 26.29
N SER A 372 -25.63 13.90 26.67
CA SER A 372 -26.63 14.23 27.70
C SER A 372 -26.23 13.70 29.09
N ALA A 373 -25.11 12.98 29.18
CA ALA A 373 -24.52 12.52 30.42
C ALA A 373 -24.07 13.72 31.25
N THR A 374 -24.52 13.87 32.49
CA THR A 374 -23.98 14.89 33.41
C THR A 374 -23.91 14.32 34.82
N PRO A 375 -22.82 14.56 35.58
CA PRO A 375 -21.60 15.27 35.16
C PRO A 375 -20.56 14.36 34.47
N VAL A 376 -20.81 13.05 34.43
CA VAL A 376 -19.88 12.03 33.91
C VAL A 376 -20.60 11.01 33.03
N PHE A 377 -19.91 10.54 31.99
CA PHE A 377 -20.29 9.38 31.19
C PHE A 377 -19.48 8.14 31.60
N TRP A 378 -20.16 7.05 31.98
CA TRP A 378 -19.53 5.78 32.36
C TRP A 378 -19.55 4.77 31.22
N PHE A 379 -18.39 4.21 30.88
CA PHE A 379 -18.28 3.22 29.80
C PHE A 379 -18.98 1.89 30.12
N LYS A 380 -19.08 1.51 31.41
CA LYS A 380 -19.79 0.28 31.84
C LYS A 380 -21.25 0.22 31.39
N ASN A 381 -21.88 1.37 31.16
CA ASN A 381 -23.27 1.45 30.74
C ASN A 381 -23.45 1.28 29.22
N ASN A 382 -22.36 1.30 28.44
CA ASN A 382 -22.39 1.29 26.97
C ASN A 382 -21.29 0.38 26.41
N SER A 383 -21.56 -0.92 26.38
CA SER A 383 -20.59 -1.95 25.98
C SER A 383 -19.98 -1.72 24.59
N ALA A 384 -20.74 -1.19 23.63
CA ALA A 384 -20.26 -0.87 22.28
C ALA A 384 -19.15 0.20 22.27
N LEU A 385 -19.08 1.06 23.29
CA LEU A 385 -18.09 2.12 23.38
C LEU A 385 -16.84 1.71 24.15
N THR A 386 -16.83 0.53 24.78
CA THR A 386 -15.67 0.03 25.54
C THR A 386 -14.44 -0.20 24.66
N ASN A 387 -14.65 -0.48 23.37
CA ASN A 387 -13.61 -0.52 22.36
C ASN A 387 -13.99 0.47 21.25
N SER A 388 -13.44 1.68 21.29
CA SER A 388 -13.82 2.78 20.38
C SER A 388 -12.69 3.79 20.19
N ILE A 389 -12.90 4.78 19.34
CA ILE A 389 -12.05 5.97 19.21
C ILE A 389 -12.86 7.17 19.68
N TYR A 390 -12.40 7.82 20.74
CA TYR A 390 -13.01 9.01 21.31
C TYR A 390 -12.46 10.27 20.63
N PHE A 391 -13.37 11.13 20.14
CA PHE A 391 -13.06 12.44 19.59
C PHE A 391 -13.91 13.55 20.23
N SER A 392 -13.40 14.79 20.23
CA SER A 392 -14.18 15.94 20.71
C SER A 392 -13.82 17.26 20.04
N SER A 393 -14.75 18.21 20.10
CA SER A 393 -14.63 19.58 19.56
C SER A 393 -14.85 20.65 20.65
N GLY A 394 -14.28 20.46 21.85
CA GLY A 394 -14.36 21.42 22.96
C GLY A 394 -15.73 21.59 23.61
N SER A 395 -16.83 21.40 22.87
CA SER A 395 -18.23 21.45 23.33
C SER A 395 -19.02 20.19 23.01
N THR A 396 -18.43 19.25 22.27
CA THR A 396 -19.11 18.04 21.82
C THR A 396 -18.15 16.86 21.91
N ILE A 397 -18.64 15.76 22.45
CA ILE A 397 -17.95 14.46 22.54
C ILE A 397 -18.52 13.57 21.46
N GLY A 398 -17.74 12.61 20.95
CA GLY A 398 -18.21 11.64 19.98
C GLY A 398 -17.30 10.42 19.90
N PHE A 399 -17.81 9.35 19.28
CA PHE A 399 -17.12 8.07 19.21
C PHE A 399 -17.20 7.44 17.83
N ILE A 400 -16.10 6.84 17.39
CA ILE A 400 -16.07 5.86 16.30
C ILE A 400 -16.04 4.47 16.94
N TYR A 401 -17.01 3.61 16.64
CA TYR A 401 -17.23 2.36 17.36
C TYR A 401 -17.76 1.26 16.44
N SER A 402 -17.81 0.02 16.95
CA SER A 402 -18.40 -1.12 16.25
C SER A 402 -19.48 -1.79 17.10
N GLY A 403 -20.49 -2.35 16.42
CA GLY A 403 -21.66 -2.98 17.06
C GLY A 403 -22.66 -1.98 17.70
N GLY A 404 -23.79 -2.50 18.18
CA GLY A 404 -24.79 -1.74 18.96
C GLY A 404 -25.76 -0.85 18.17
N SER A 405 -26.54 -0.06 18.91
CA SER A 405 -27.49 0.94 18.42
C SER A 405 -26.79 2.23 17.92
N SER A 406 -27.51 3.08 17.19
CA SER A 406 -27.03 4.40 16.78
C SER A 406 -26.95 5.33 17.99
N TYR A 407 -25.78 5.89 18.27
CA TYR A 407 -25.61 6.93 19.30
C TYR A 407 -25.51 8.32 18.66
N ASN A 408 -25.99 9.33 19.39
CA ASN A 408 -25.86 10.74 19.01
C ASN A 408 -24.39 11.13 18.90
N ASN A 409 -23.97 11.82 17.83
CA ASN A 409 -22.57 12.11 17.53
C ASN A 409 -21.65 10.86 17.51
N GLY A 410 -22.23 9.71 17.18
CA GLY A 410 -21.54 8.44 16.99
C GLY A 410 -21.34 8.10 15.52
N MET A 411 -20.25 7.40 15.22
CA MET A 411 -19.92 6.85 13.91
C MET A 411 -19.69 5.34 14.02
N GLN A 412 -20.46 4.57 13.27
CA GLN A 412 -20.40 3.11 13.28
C GLN A 412 -19.61 2.59 12.08
N VAL A 413 -18.63 1.73 12.36
CA VAL A 413 -17.83 1.00 11.38
C VAL A 413 -17.81 -0.48 11.73
N SER A 414 -17.29 -1.33 10.83
CA SER A 414 -17.12 -2.74 11.14
C SER A 414 -16.06 -2.95 12.24
N SER A 415 -16.14 -4.06 12.98
CA SER A 415 -15.16 -4.36 14.04
C SER A 415 -13.73 -4.56 13.50
N SER A 416 -13.59 -5.11 12.28
CA SER A 416 -12.29 -5.23 11.62
C SER A 416 -11.72 -3.87 11.26
N ASP A 417 -12.54 -2.98 10.69
CA ASP A 417 -12.09 -1.65 10.28
C ASP A 417 -11.76 -0.77 11.50
N LEU A 418 -12.53 -0.90 12.59
CA LEU A 418 -12.21 -0.22 13.84
C LEU A 418 -10.87 -0.67 14.41
N SER A 419 -10.57 -1.98 14.35
CA SER A 419 -9.29 -2.52 14.83
C SER A 419 -8.13 -1.99 13.98
N ASN A 420 -8.27 -1.98 12.66
CA ASN A 420 -7.27 -1.45 11.73
C ASN A 420 -7.06 0.05 11.96
N LEU A 421 -8.15 0.82 12.01
CA LEU A 421 -8.10 2.26 12.25
C LEU A 421 -7.44 2.60 13.59
N LYS A 422 -7.72 1.85 14.66
CA LYS A 422 -7.04 2.02 15.96
C LYS A 422 -5.55 1.71 15.92
N SER A 423 -5.08 0.90 14.97
CA SER A 423 -3.65 0.58 14.81
C SER A 423 -2.88 1.68 14.06
N GLU A 424 -3.58 2.51 13.28
CA GLU A 424 -3.00 3.54 12.42
C GLU A 424 -3.21 4.97 12.97
N VAL A 425 -4.36 5.23 13.57
CA VAL A 425 -4.72 6.55 14.11
C VAL A 425 -3.99 6.81 15.42
N SER A 426 -3.40 7.99 15.54
CA SER A 426 -2.79 8.49 16.79
C SER A 426 -3.68 9.51 17.50
N THR A 427 -3.54 9.62 18.83
CA THR A 427 -4.16 10.70 19.60
C THR A 427 -3.60 12.06 19.20
N GLY A 428 -4.44 13.09 19.20
CA GLY A 428 -4.07 14.46 18.85
C GLY A 428 -4.22 14.79 17.36
N ILE A 429 -4.47 13.80 16.49
CA ILE A 429 -4.76 14.10 15.08
C ILE A 429 -6.12 14.77 14.93
N THR A 430 -6.26 15.57 13.87
CA THR A 430 -7.54 16.17 13.51
C THR A 430 -8.43 15.11 12.86
N PHE A 431 -9.68 15.06 13.29
CA PHE A 431 -10.76 14.36 12.61
C PHE A 431 -11.65 15.40 11.93
N TYR A 432 -11.69 15.38 10.61
CA TYR A 432 -12.47 16.30 9.78
C TYR A 432 -13.66 15.58 9.16
N VAL A 433 -14.85 16.12 9.39
CA VAL A 433 -16.10 15.62 8.81
C VAL A 433 -16.56 16.61 7.75
N ASN A 434 -16.56 16.16 6.49
CA ASN A 434 -16.93 16.92 5.31
C ASN A 434 -18.40 16.75 4.92
#